data_AF-A0AAU3DDN7-F1
#
_entry.id   AF-A0AAU3DDN7-F1
#
_cell.length_a   1.000
_cell.length_b   1.000
_cell.length_c   1.000
_cell.angle_alpha   90.00
_cell.angle_beta   90.00
_cell.angle_gamma   90.00
#
_symmetry.space_group_name_H-M   'P 1'
#
loop_
_entity.id
_entity.type
_entity.pdbx_description
1 polymer ?
#
loop_
_entity_poly.entity_id
_entity_poly.type
_entity_poly.pdbx_seq_one_letter_code
_entity_poly.pdbx_strand_id
1 'polypeptide(L)'
;MATDEGETTAGETARTGEGFMALPGPVEGRREMFAGCVAEVVRVLGLDVVHKPQPGDPRTWVNQARTALYKACRRDLILSEESFETLIKAAVYDPDPSFNRHFLEPALNAFGRGRVQASLLGYLRAGTDVERAGAANAWYWSALPLRMPTVRAEHPAGTGPAEPDDAPTVVAEWYETALREFVINEHLDVRRCILPGLPLRKSAYPPELHDLVDAAVAIARSHPDEYIRHRVEAQVGD
;
A
#
# COMPACT_ATOMS: atom_id res chain seq x y z
N MET A 1 -28.13 -59.06 -13.29
CA MET A 1 -29.19 -58.50 -12.41
C MET A 1 -28.59 -58.32 -11.03
N ALA A 2 -28.96 -57.21 -10.38
CA ALA A 2 -28.69 -56.81 -9.00
C ALA A 2 -27.29 -56.24 -8.71
N THR A 3 -27.31 -54.91 -8.65
CA THR A 3 -26.47 -53.97 -7.90
C THR A 3 -26.33 -54.34 -6.42
N ASP A 4 -25.20 -54.02 -5.81
CA ASP A 4 -25.15 -53.66 -4.39
C ASP A 4 -24.10 -52.57 -4.16
N GLU A 5 -24.58 -51.45 -3.63
CA GLU A 5 -23.82 -50.28 -3.21
C GLU A 5 -23.50 -50.44 -1.72
N GLY A 6 -22.25 -50.22 -1.34
CA GLY A 6 -21.80 -50.29 0.05
C GLY A 6 -20.63 -49.35 0.28
N GLU A 7 -20.97 -48.11 0.60
CA GLU A 7 -20.09 -46.98 0.90
C GLU A 7 -19.44 -47.09 2.30
N THR A 8 -18.42 -46.25 2.54
CA THR A 8 -17.80 -45.82 3.82
C THR A 8 -16.81 -46.78 4.50
N THR A 9 -15.61 -46.40 4.98
CA THR A 9 -14.97 -45.12 5.34
C THR A 9 -13.44 -45.29 5.28
N ALA A 10 -12.71 -44.37 4.65
CA ALA A 10 -11.29 -44.14 4.93
C ALA A 10 -11.12 -42.67 5.31
N GLY A 11 -10.86 -42.43 6.60
CA GLY A 11 -10.61 -41.10 7.14
C GLY A 11 -9.25 -40.59 6.66
N GLU A 12 -9.28 -39.56 5.83
CA GLU A 12 -8.09 -38.79 5.48
C GLU A 12 -8.21 -37.42 6.14
N THR A 13 -7.45 -37.25 7.23
CA THR A 13 -7.28 -35.99 7.95
C THR A 13 -6.65 -34.95 7.01
N ALA A 14 -7.49 -34.09 6.44
CA ALA A 14 -7.07 -32.92 5.69
C ALA A 14 -6.35 -31.94 6.63
N ARG A 15 -5.05 -31.77 6.40
CA ARG A 15 -4.25 -30.66 6.95
C ARG A 15 -4.82 -29.35 6.42
N THR A 16 -5.36 -28.54 7.31
CA THR A 16 -5.73 -27.14 7.05
C THR A 16 -4.47 -26.33 6.76
N GLY A 17 -4.22 -26.06 5.48
CA GLY A 17 -3.26 -25.04 5.07
C GLY A 17 -3.85 -23.66 5.35
N GLU A 18 -3.12 -22.85 6.12
CA GLU A 18 -3.35 -21.43 6.31
C GLU A 18 -3.32 -20.73 4.94
N GLY A 19 -4.49 -20.53 4.35
CA GLY A 19 -4.66 -19.77 3.13
C GLY A 19 -4.62 -18.28 3.44
N PHE A 20 -3.54 -17.60 3.07
CA PHE A 20 -3.54 -16.14 2.95
C PHE A 20 -4.72 -15.71 2.06
N MET A 21 -5.75 -15.09 2.64
CA MET A 21 -6.87 -14.58 1.85
C MET A 21 -6.38 -13.45 0.93
N ALA A 22 -6.50 -13.66 -0.38
CA ALA A 22 -6.17 -12.65 -1.38
C ALA A 22 -7.16 -11.48 -1.30
N LEU A 23 -6.64 -10.26 -1.39
CA LEU A 23 -7.42 -9.04 -1.45
C LEU A 23 -8.28 -9.00 -2.74
N PRO A 24 -9.49 -8.40 -2.71
CA PRO A 24 -10.40 -8.36 -3.86
C PRO A 24 -9.77 -7.66 -5.08
N GLY A 25 -10.11 -8.15 -6.27
CA GLY A 25 -9.61 -7.61 -7.53
C GLY A 25 -10.21 -6.23 -7.90
N PRO A 26 -9.53 -5.44 -8.77
CA PRO A 26 -9.84 -4.02 -8.99
C PRO A 26 -10.93 -3.78 -10.03
N VAL A 27 -11.65 -2.66 -9.88
CA VAL A 27 -12.61 -2.09 -10.85
C VAL A 27 -11.88 -1.62 -12.12
N GLU A 28 -12.43 -1.90 -13.31
CA GLU A 28 -11.79 -1.70 -14.64
C GLU A 28 -11.07 -0.34 -14.82
N GLY A 29 -11.68 0.77 -14.37
CA GLY A 29 -11.10 2.12 -14.48
C GLY A 29 -9.87 2.38 -13.60
N ARG A 30 -9.69 1.66 -12.49
CA ARG A 30 -8.50 1.77 -11.63
C ARG A 30 -7.26 1.26 -12.36
N ARG A 31 -7.40 0.23 -13.20
CA ARG A 31 -6.27 -0.37 -13.95
C ARG A 31 -5.77 0.55 -15.06
N GLU A 32 -6.67 1.24 -15.76
CA GLU A 32 -6.30 2.21 -16.80
C GLU A 32 -5.58 3.42 -16.19
N MET A 33 -6.10 3.96 -15.10
CA MET A 33 -5.46 5.05 -14.35
C MET A 33 -4.05 4.66 -13.87
N PHE A 34 -3.92 3.45 -13.33
CA PHE A 34 -2.63 2.92 -12.91
C PHE A 34 -1.67 2.75 -14.10
N ALA A 35 -2.11 2.17 -15.22
CA ALA A 35 -1.29 2.02 -16.41
C ALA A 35 -0.80 3.38 -16.94
N GLY A 36 -1.64 4.42 -16.87
CA GLY A 36 -1.25 5.80 -17.16
C GLY A 36 -0.16 6.33 -16.23
N CYS A 37 -0.25 6.06 -14.92
CA CYS A 37 0.79 6.42 -13.96
C CYS A 37 2.12 5.72 -14.25
N VAL A 38 2.07 4.43 -14.59
CA VAL A 38 3.28 3.66 -14.97
C VAL A 38 3.88 4.17 -16.28
N ALA A 39 3.06 4.62 -17.23
CA ALA A 39 3.54 5.17 -18.51
C ALA A 39 4.33 6.45 -18.28
N GLU A 40 3.88 7.27 -17.34
CA GLU A 40 4.58 8.47 -16.95
C GLU A 40 5.90 8.17 -16.26
N VAL A 41 5.95 7.16 -15.38
CA VAL A 41 7.21 6.67 -14.78
C VAL A 41 8.19 6.22 -15.87
N VAL A 42 7.74 5.45 -16.86
CA VAL A 42 8.58 5.01 -18.00
C VAL A 42 9.13 6.20 -18.78
N ARG A 43 8.28 7.20 -19.05
CA ARG A 43 8.64 8.41 -19.80
C ARG A 43 9.68 9.26 -19.04
N VAL A 44 9.39 9.59 -17.78
CA VAL A 44 10.23 10.49 -16.96
C VAL A 44 11.58 9.87 -16.66
N LEU A 45 11.63 8.57 -16.39
CA LEU A 45 12.87 7.86 -16.07
C LEU A 45 13.63 7.35 -17.30
N GLY A 46 13.08 7.53 -18.51
CA GLY A 46 13.67 7.02 -19.75
C GLY A 46 13.88 5.50 -19.71
N LEU A 47 12.94 4.75 -19.14
CA LEU A 47 13.09 3.28 -19.01
C LEU A 47 13.06 2.62 -20.38
N ASP A 48 13.87 1.59 -20.56
CA ASP A 48 13.95 0.78 -21.78
C ASP A 48 12.75 -0.18 -21.91
N VAL A 49 11.56 0.42 -22.10
CA VAL A 49 10.27 -0.23 -22.32
C VAL A 49 9.46 0.63 -23.30
N VAL A 50 8.58 0.01 -24.08
CA VAL A 50 7.60 0.74 -24.91
C VAL A 50 6.83 1.71 -24.00
N HIS A 51 6.68 2.97 -24.41
CA HIS A 51 6.19 4.02 -23.50
C HIS A 51 4.70 3.89 -23.14
N LYS A 52 3.94 3.05 -23.87
CA LYS A 52 2.52 2.82 -23.64
C LYS A 52 2.17 1.33 -23.73
N PRO A 53 1.18 0.85 -22.95
CA PRO A 53 0.67 -0.50 -23.08
C PRO A 53 0.06 -0.71 -24.48
N GLN A 54 0.27 -1.89 -25.05
CA GLN A 54 -0.46 -2.29 -26.26
C GLN A 54 -1.93 -2.57 -25.92
N PRO A 55 -2.88 -2.30 -26.84
CA PRO A 55 -4.27 -2.68 -26.64
C PRO A 55 -4.40 -4.18 -26.35
N GLY A 56 -5.02 -4.53 -25.22
CA GLY A 56 -5.29 -5.92 -24.85
C GLY A 56 -4.31 -6.59 -23.88
N ASP A 57 -3.15 -5.99 -23.56
CA ASP A 57 -2.23 -6.55 -22.56
C ASP A 57 -1.53 -5.50 -21.65
N PRO A 58 -2.30 -4.75 -20.85
CA PRO A 58 -1.73 -3.77 -19.93
C PRO A 58 -0.93 -4.41 -18.78
N ARG A 59 -1.26 -5.64 -18.39
CA ARG A 59 -0.63 -6.31 -17.24
C ARG A 59 0.80 -6.75 -17.54
N THR A 60 1.03 -7.39 -18.68
CA THR A 60 2.39 -7.79 -19.08
C THR A 60 3.27 -6.57 -19.24
N TRP A 61 2.74 -5.51 -19.85
CA TRP A 61 3.46 -4.26 -20.02
C TRP A 61 3.84 -3.59 -18.68
N VAL A 62 2.93 -3.52 -17.70
CA VAL A 62 3.27 -3.01 -16.35
C VAL A 62 4.38 -3.84 -15.71
N ASN A 63 4.34 -5.17 -15.85
CA ASN A 63 5.39 -6.03 -15.28
C ASN A 63 6.75 -5.80 -15.95
N GLN A 64 6.77 -5.52 -17.26
CA GLN A 64 7.99 -5.11 -17.97
C GLN A 64 8.52 -3.77 -17.44
N ALA A 65 7.64 -2.77 -17.26
CA ALA A 65 8.00 -1.47 -16.68
C ALA A 65 8.58 -1.61 -15.27
N ARG A 66 7.95 -2.38 -14.38
CA ARG A 66 8.47 -2.69 -13.04
C ARG A 66 9.84 -3.36 -13.09
N THR A 67 10.03 -4.30 -14.02
CA THR A 67 11.31 -4.99 -14.23
C THR A 67 12.40 -4.04 -14.71
N ALA A 68 12.07 -3.12 -15.63
CA ALA A 68 12.99 -2.11 -16.12
C ALA A 68 13.39 -1.11 -15.03
N LEU A 69 12.42 -0.63 -14.25
CA LEU A 69 12.67 0.22 -13.09
C LEU A 69 13.62 -0.46 -12.10
N TYR A 70 13.32 -1.71 -11.74
CA TYR A 70 14.16 -2.50 -10.84
C TYR A 70 15.61 -2.65 -11.35
N LYS A 71 15.79 -2.91 -12.66
CA LYS A 71 17.11 -2.97 -13.29
C LYS A 71 17.82 -1.62 -13.28
N ALA A 72 17.09 -0.53 -13.54
CA ALA A 72 17.64 0.83 -13.52
C ALA A 72 18.13 1.20 -12.12
N CYS A 73 17.35 0.92 -11.06
CA CYS A 73 17.76 1.17 -9.67
C CYS A 73 19.05 0.43 -9.26
N ARG A 74 19.33 -0.72 -9.87
CA ARG A 74 20.58 -1.48 -9.65
C ARG A 74 21.79 -0.94 -10.40
N ARG A 75 21.60 0.07 -11.25
CA ARG A 75 22.65 0.72 -12.05
C ARG A 75 22.83 2.19 -11.61
N ASP A 76 22.70 2.44 -10.30
CA ASP A 76 22.87 3.76 -9.69
C ASP A 76 21.99 4.86 -10.31
N LEU A 77 20.70 4.55 -10.50
CA LEU A 77 19.71 5.49 -11.03
C LEU A 77 19.70 6.80 -10.22
N ILE A 78 19.76 7.91 -10.95
CA ILE A 78 19.65 9.26 -10.42
C ILE A 78 18.22 9.77 -10.71
N LEU A 79 17.51 10.21 -9.69
CA LEU A 79 16.11 10.64 -9.77
C LEU A 79 15.97 12.15 -9.71
N SER A 80 15.23 12.71 -10.66
CA SER A 80 14.84 14.12 -10.70
C SER A 80 13.65 14.41 -9.78
N GLU A 81 13.37 15.69 -9.52
CA GLU A 81 12.16 16.10 -8.78
C GLU A 81 10.85 15.63 -9.45
N GLU A 82 10.78 15.65 -10.79
CA GLU A 82 9.64 15.10 -11.56
C GLU A 82 9.47 13.58 -11.35
N SER A 83 10.58 12.87 -11.08
CA SER A 83 10.55 11.45 -10.76
C SER A 83 9.85 11.17 -9.43
N PHE A 84 9.97 12.08 -8.45
CA PHE A 84 9.33 11.91 -7.15
C PHE A 84 7.80 11.79 -7.29
N GLU A 85 7.17 12.78 -7.92
CA GLU A 85 5.71 12.84 -8.04
C GLU A 85 5.14 11.64 -8.81
N THR A 86 5.81 11.25 -9.89
CA THR A 86 5.39 10.12 -10.74
C THR A 86 5.52 8.78 -10.03
N LEU A 87 6.60 8.57 -9.26
CA LEU A 87 6.79 7.37 -8.45
C LEU A 87 5.77 7.27 -7.31
N ILE A 88 5.49 8.36 -6.59
CA ILE A 88 4.48 8.35 -5.53
C ILE A 88 3.10 8.06 -6.12
N LYS A 89 2.73 8.73 -7.22
CA LYS A 89 1.44 8.52 -7.87
C LYS A 89 1.29 7.07 -8.36
N ALA A 90 2.33 6.50 -8.97
CA ALA A 90 2.32 5.09 -9.38
C ALA A 90 2.16 4.13 -8.17
N ALA A 91 2.79 4.42 -7.03
CA ALA A 91 2.62 3.63 -5.81
C ALA A 91 1.20 3.72 -5.23
N VAL A 92 0.58 4.92 -5.25
CA VAL A 92 -0.78 5.14 -4.73
C VAL A 92 -1.82 4.47 -5.62
N TYR A 93 -1.69 4.58 -6.94
CA TYR A 93 -2.68 4.01 -7.86
C TYR A 93 -2.49 2.51 -8.12
N ASP A 94 -1.44 1.88 -7.59
CA ASP A 94 -1.17 0.46 -7.78
C ASP A 94 -2.32 -0.40 -7.20
N PRO A 95 -3.01 -1.19 -8.01
CA PRO A 95 -4.08 -2.06 -7.53
C PRO A 95 -3.56 -3.24 -6.70
N ASP A 96 -2.26 -3.56 -6.76
CA ASP A 96 -1.66 -4.64 -6.00
C ASP A 96 -0.79 -4.08 -4.86
N PRO A 97 -1.27 -4.14 -3.61
CA PRO A 97 -0.55 -3.59 -2.47
C PRO A 97 0.76 -4.34 -2.17
N SER A 98 1.00 -5.50 -2.77
CA SER A 98 2.28 -6.22 -2.62
C SER A 98 3.38 -5.65 -3.53
N PHE A 99 3.00 -4.99 -4.63
CA PHE A 99 3.95 -4.51 -5.65
C PHE A 99 4.12 -2.99 -5.70
N ASN A 100 3.28 -2.21 -5.03
CA ASN A 100 3.43 -0.74 -4.96
C ASN A 100 4.82 -0.30 -4.44
N ARG A 101 5.44 -1.15 -3.60
CA ARG A 101 6.82 -1.02 -3.11
C ARG A 101 7.85 -0.83 -4.22
N HIS A 102 7.62 -1.37 -5.43
CA HIS A 102 8.53 -1.23 -6.55
C HIS A 102 8.70 0.22 -7.00
N PHE A 103 7.67 1.06 -6.80
CA PHE A 103 7.73 2.50 -7.07
C PHE A 103 8.13 3.30 -5.83
N LEU A 104 7.74 2.83 -4.65
CA LEU A 104 8.00 3.51 -3.38
C LEU A 104 9.47 3.44 -2.94
N GLU A 105 10.14 2.29 -3.09
CA GLU A 105 11.54 2.13 -2.66
C GLU A 105 12.51 3.08 -3.36
N PRO A 106 12.48 3.25 -4.70
CA PRO A 106 13.32 4.24 -5.36
C PRO A 106 13.12 5.65 -4.79
N ALA A 107 11.87 6.03 -4.52
CA ALA A 107 11.56 7.33 -3.91
C ALA A 107 12.07 7.45 -2.46
N LEU A 108 11.92 6.41 -1.64
CA LEU A 108 12.43 6.38 -0.27
C LEU A 108 13.95 6.51 -0.21
N ASN A 109 14.66 5.89 -1.16
CA ASN A 109 16.12 5.97 -1.23
C ASN A 109 16.62 7.34 -1.70
N ALA A 110 16.00 7.91 -2.73
CA ALA A 110 16.47 9.18 -3.29
C ALA A 110 16.04 10.41 -2.48
N PHE A 111 14.82 10.41 -1.93
CA PHE A 111 14.19 11.60 -1.36
C PHE A 111 13.94 11.50 0.15
N GLY A 112 14.21 10.34 0.74
CA GLY A 112 14.08 10.11 2.18
C GLY A 112 12.65 9.84 2.66
N ARG A 113 12.57 9.25 3.86
CA ARG A 113 11.31 8.75 4.44
C ARG A 113 10.32 9.88 4.77
N GLY A 114 10.78 10.98 5.37
CA GLY A 114 9.91 12.08 5.78
C GLY A 114 9.13 12.69 4.62
N ARG A 115 9.80 12.97 3.50
CA ARG A 115 9.15 13.54 2.30
C ARG A 115 8.13 12.59 1.67
N VAL A 116 8.48 11.31 1.56
CA VAL A 116 7.56 10.28 1.06
C VAL A 116 6.32 10.18 1.97
N GLN A 117 6.52 10.09 3.28
CA GLN A 117 5.44 9.99 4.25
C GLN A 117 4.53 11.23 4.26
N ALA A 118 5.11 12.43 4.19
CA ALA A 118 4.32 13.67 4.08
C ALA A 118 3.45 13.69 2.81
N SER A 119 3.96 13.19 1.69
CA SER A 119 3.19 13.07 0.45
C SER A 119 2.03 12.07 0.57
N LEU A 120 2.28 10.89 1.17
CA LEU A 120 1.22 9.90 1.43
C LEU A 120 0.15 10.43 2.39
N LEU A 121 0.55 11.18 3.42
CA LEU A 121 -0.38 11.86 4.32
C LEU A 121 -1.26 12.88 3.58
N GLY A 122 -0.70 13.60 2.60
CA GLY A 122 -1.46 14.48 1.71
C GLY A 122 -2.58 13.74 0.96
N TYR A 123 -2.27 12.57 0.38
CA TYR A 123 -3.28 11.73 -0.28
C TYR A 123 -4.35 11.20 0.69
N LEU A 124 -3.97 10.82 1.91
CA LEU A 124 -4.94 10.40 2.92
C LEU A 124 -5.92 11.54 3.29
N ARG A 125 -5.41 12.77 3.43
CA ARG A 125 -6.21 13.95 3.80
C ARG A 125 -7.16 14.41 2.71
N ALA A 126 -6.68 14.51 1.48
CA ALA A 126 -7.36 15.24 0.40
C ALA A 126 -7.69 14.39 -0.83
N GLY A 127 -7.21 13.15 -0.89
CA GLY A 127 -7.43 12.27 -2.03
C GLY A 127 -8.86 11.73 -2.14
N THR A 128 -9.15 11.15 -3.28
CA THR A 128 -10.31 10.27 -3.49
C THR A 128 -10.18 8.98 -2.66
N ASP A 129 -11.26 8.22 -2.48
CA ASP A 129 -11.20 6.94 -1.74
C ASP A 129 -10.20 5.95 -2.35
N VAL A 130 -10.01 5.99 -3.68
CA VAL A 130 -8.97 5.22 -4.37
C VAL A 130 -7.57 5.64 -3.92
N GLU A 131 -7.32 6.95 -3.87
CA GLU A 131 -6.04 7.50 -3.45
C GLU A 131 -5.78 7.28 -1.96
N ARG A 132 -6.80 7.42 -1.10
CA ARG A 132 -6.69 7.13 0.33
C ARG A 132 -6.33 5.68 0.60
N ALA A 133 -7.04 4.74 -0.05
CA ALA A 133 -6.75 3.31 0.06
C ALA A 133 -5.32 3.00 -0.47
N GLY A 134 -4.96 3.59 -1.61
CA GLY A 134 -3.62 3.49 -2.19
C GLY A 134 -2.51 4.01 -1.28
N ALA A 135 -2.71 5.19 -0.68
CA ALA A 135 -1.78 5.80 0.26
C ALA A 135 -1.61 4.94 1.51
N ALA A 136 -2.69 4.35 2.04
CA ALA A 136 -2.61 3.45 3.19
C ALA A 136 -1.78 2.19 2.89
N ASN A 137 -1.97 1.60 1.70
CA ASN A 137 -1.15 0.48 1.25
C ASN A 137 0.33 0.86 1.07
N ALA A 138 0.61 2.05 0.55
CA ALA A 138 1.99 2.53 0.37
C ALA A 138 2.65 2.86 1.73
N TRP A 139 1.88 3.40 2.67
CA TRP A 139 2.38 3.77 4.00
C TRP A 139 2.97 2.57 4.75
N TYR A 140 2.33 1.40 4.66
CA TYR A 140 2.84 0.16 5.26
C TYR A 140 4.30 -0.12 4.85
N TRP A 141 4.60 -0.02 3.55
CA TRP A 141 5.96 -0.22 3.03
C TRP A 141 6.91 0.92 3.37
N SER A 142 6.38 2.13 3.56
CA SER A 142 7.15 3.31 3.97
C SER A 142 7.74 3.19 5.38
N ALA A 143 7.37 2.18 6.18
CA ALA A 143 7.87 1.93 7.52
C ALA A 143 8.91 0.79 7.59
N LEU A 144 9.07 0.00 6.52
CA LEU A 144 9.94 -1.18 6.52
C LEU A 144 11.39 -0.86 6.09
N PRO A 145 12.35 -1.77 6.38
CA PRO A 145 13.71 -1.68 5.86
C PRO A 145 13.76 -1.72 4.33
N LEU A 146 14.60 -0.87 3.75
CA LEU A 146 14.81 -0.75 2.30
C LEU A 146 15.67 -1.91 1.79
N ARG A 147 15.32 -2.46 0.62
CA ARG A 147 16.07 -3.56 -0.01
C ARG A 147 17.10 -3.12 -1.03
N MET A 148 17.06 -1.86 -1.48
CA MET A 148 17.87 -1.37 -2.60
C MET A 148 18.59 -0.06 -2.27
N PRO A 149 19.78 -0.09 -1.65
CA PRO A 149 20.41 1.11 -1.07
C PRO A 149 21.10 2.06 -2.09
N THR A 150 21.05 1.78 -3.40
CA THR A 150 21.92 2.44 -4.40
C THR A 150 21.29 3.63 -5.15
N VAL A 151 19.98 3.85 -5.03
CA VAL A 151 19.27 4.94 -5.76
C VAL A 151 19.53 6.29 -5.10
N ARG A 152 19.74 7.36 -5.89
CA ARG A 152 20.06 8.71 -5.41
C ARG A 152 19.22 9.79 -6.13
N ALA A 153 19.08 10.97 -5.55
CA ALA A 153 18.48 12.14 -6.22
C ALA A 153 19.54 12.95 -7.02
N GLU A 154 19.12 13.63 -8.10
CA GLU A 154 19.97 14.50 -8.94
C GLU A 154 20.55 15.67 -8.16
N HIS A 155 19.67 16.33 -7.42
CA HIS A 155 20.03 17.25 -6.37
C HIS A 155 19.61 16.57 -5.08
N PRO A 156 20.52 15.85 -4.39
CA PRO A 156 20.25 15.57 -3.00
C PRO A 156 20.09 16.95 -2.38
N ALA A 157 18.85 17.33 -2.04
CA ALA A 157 18.65 18.55 -1.28
C ALA A 157 19.64 18.51 -0.11
N GLY A 158 20.00 19.67 0.44
CA GLY A 158 20.79 19.74 1.67
C GLY A 158 20.14 19.04 2.89
N THR A 159 19.14 18.18 2.68
CA THR A 159 18.78 17.07 3.54
C THR A 159 19.99 16.17 3.72
N GLY A 160 20.72 16.42 4.80
CA GLY A 160 21.21 15.32 5.63
C GLY A 160 20.05 14.36 6.00
N PRO A 161 20.25 13.37 6.87
CA PRO A 161 19.10 12.68 7.47
C PRO A 161 18.08 13.75 7.87
N ALA A 162 16.81 13.59 7.45
CA ALA A 162 15.73 14.50 7.85
C ALA A 162 15.97 14.89 9.30
N GLU A 163 15.94 16.19 9.63
CA GLU A 163 16.17 16.60 11.01
C GLU A 163 15.30 15.69 11.89
N PRO A 164 15.91 14.99 12.87
CA PRO A 164 15.27 13.87 13.56
C PRO A 164 13.91 14.21 14.21
N ASP A 165 13.54 15.49 14.25
CA ASP A 165 12.33 16.05 14.86
C ASP A 165 11.05 15.96 14.00
N ASP A 166 11.13 15.90 12.66
CA ASP A 166 9.92 15.94 11.82
C ASP A 166 9.25 14.57 11.61
N ALA A 167 10.06 13.49 11.59
CA ALA A 167 9.55 12.14 11.33
C ALA A 167 8.56 11.61 12.40
N PRO A 168 8.78 11.84 13.71
CA PRO A 168 7.79 11.51 14.74
C PRO A 168 6.45 12.25 14.53
N THR A 169 6.52 13.52 14.09
CA THR A 169 5.34 14.37 13.87
C THR A 169 4.48 13.87 12.71
N VAL A 170 5.08 13.54 11.56
CA VAL A 170 4.34 13.01 10.41
C VAL A 170 3.69 11.65 10.71
N VAL A 171 4.35 10.80 11.50
CA VAL A 171 3.78 9.51 11.92
C VAL A 171 2.59 9.69 12.87
N ALA A 172 2.70 10.60 13.84
CA ALA A 172 1.58 10.93 14.74
C ALA A 172 0.39 11.50 13.97
N GLU A 173 0.64 12.45 13.06
CA GLU A 173 -0.38 13.03 12.18
C GLU A 173 -1.03 11.97 11.29
N TRP A 174 -0.25 11.01 10.78
CA TRP A 174 -0.77 9.89 10.02
C TRP A 174 -1.72 9.03 10.85
N TYR A 175 -1.33 8.62 12.07
CA TYR A 175 -2.17 7.78 12.89
C TYR A 175 -3.47 8.48 13.30
N GLU A 176 -3.42 9.76 13.65
CA GLU A 176 -4.62 10.52 13.92
C GLU A 176 -5.52 10.61 12.68
N THR A 177 -4.95 10.98 11.53
CA THR A 177 -5.70 11.14 10.27
C THR A 177 -6.33 9.81 9.86
N ALA A 178 -5.58 8.70 9.91
CA ALA A 178 -6.05 7.38 9.56
C ALA A 178 -7.13 6.86 10.52
N LEU A 179 -7.01 7.15 11.82
CA LEU A 179 -8.02 6.79 12.81
C LEU A 179 -9.33 7.51 12.53
N ARG A 180 -9.27 8.84 12.30
CA ARG A 180 -10.45 9.63 11.93
C ARG A 180 -11.07 9.13 10.64
N GLU A 181 -10.24 8.90 9.61
CA GLU A 181 -10.68 8.45 8.29
C GLU A 181 -11.38 7.08 8.37
N PHE A 182 -10.82 6.13 9.12
CA PHE A 182 -11.44 4.81 9.32
C PHE A 182 -12.86 4.90 9.91
N VAL A 183 -13.06 5.82 10.86
CA VAL A 183 -14.34 6.03 11.52
C VAL A 183 -15.35 6.72 10.60
N ILE A 184 -14.95 7.80 9.91
CA ILE A 184 -15.88 8.63 9.12
C ILE A 184 -16.16 8.08 7.72
N ASN A 185 -15.22 7.34 7.12
CA ASN A 185 -15.33 6.87 5.74
C ASN A 185 -15.83 5.43 5.70
N GLU A 186 -16.99 5.22 5.09
CA GLU A 186 -17.62 3.89 4.95
C GLU A 186 -17.11 3.10 3.73
N HIS A 187 -16.26 3.69 2.89
CA HIS A 187 -15.73 3.04 1.71
C HIS A 187 -14.90 1.80 2.08
N LEU A 188 -15.34 0.64 1.58
CA LEU A 188 -14.77 -0.66 1.97
C LEU A 188 -13.26 -0.76 1.73
N ASP A 189 -12.77 -0.34 0.57
CA ASP A 189 -11.33 -0.40 0.26
C ASP A 189 -10.50 0.48 1.22
N VAL A 190 -11.02 1.66 1.60
CA VAL A 190 -10.31 2.59 2.50
C VAL A 190 -10.15 1.92 3.86
N ARG A 191 -11.24 1.38 4.42
CA ARG A 191 -11.20 0.65 5.70
C ARG A 191 -10.27 -0.56 5.66
N ARG A 192 -10.33 -1.38 4.59
CA ARG A 192 -9.48 -2.56 4.44
C ARG A 192 -7.99 -2.22 4.35
N CYS A 193 -7.64 -1.09 3.73
CA CYS A 193 -6.25 -0.68 3.55
C CYS A 193 -5.68 0.07 4.76
N ILE A 194 -6.51 0.85 5.48
CA ILE A 194 -6.08 1.56 6.69
C ILE A 194 -5.86 0.59 7.86
N LEU A 195 -6.81 -0.31 8.09
CA LEU A 195 -6.88 -1.13 9.31
C LEU A 195 -5.57 -1.87 9.66
N PRO A 196 -4.87 -2.54 8.72
CA PRO A 196 -3.66 -3.29 9.04
C PRO A 196 -2.52 -2.44 9.61
N GLY A 197 -2.46 -1.15 9.25
CA GLY A 197 -1.46 -0.20 9.71
C GLY A 197 -1.93 0.72 10.83
N LEU A 198 -3.18 0.60 11.27
CA LEU A 198 -3.80 1.45 12.28
C LEU A 198 -3.66 0.83 13.68
N PRO A 199 -2.90 1.44 14.61
CA PRO A 199 -2.89 0.97 15.99
C PRO A 199 -4.30 1.04 16.61
N LEU A 200 -4.82 -0.07 17.14
CA LEU A 200 -6.12 -0.10 17.82
C LEU A 200 -5.97 -0.21 19.34
N ARG A 201 -5.05 0.59 19.89
CA ARG A 201 -4.77 0.66 21.33
C ARG A 201 -4.65 2.11 21.78
N LYS A 202 -5.30 2.43 22.90
CA LYS A 202 -5.33 3.79 23.47
C LYS A 202 -3.93 4.35 23.76
N SER A 203 -2.97 3.50 24.14
CA SER A 203 -1.59 3.92 24.43
C SER A 203 -0.82 4.47 23.23
N ALA A 204 -1.32 4.28 22.00
CA ALA A 204 -0.71 4.84 20.79
C ALA A 204 -1.18 6.27 20.49
N TYR A 205 -2.14 6.80 21.26
CA TYR A 205 -2.80 8.06 21.01
C TYR A 205 -2.88 8.93 22.25
N PRO A 206 -2.96 10.27 22.08
CA PRO A 206 -3.28 11.15 23.19
C PRO A 206 -4.72 10.92 23.70
N PRO A 207 -5.02 11.25 24.98
CA PRO A 207 -6.29 10.91 25.65
C PRO A 207 -7.55 11.35 24.89
N GLU A 208 -7.50 12.50 24.23
CA GLU A 208 -8.61 13.07 23.46
C GLU A 208 -9.06 12.20 22.27
N LEU A 209 -8.25 11.23 21.83
CA LEU A 209 -8.59 10.30 20.75
C LEU A 209 -9.04 8.92 21.26
N HIS A 210 -9.04 8.67 22.58
CA HIS A 210 -9.33 7.33 23.13
C HIS A 210 -10.76 6.87 22.82
N ASP A 211 -11.74 7.78 22.83
CA ASP A 211 -13.11 7.47 22.44
C ASP A 211 -13.21 7.12 20.94
N LEU A 212 -12.37 7.74 20.11
CA LEU A 212 -12.30 7.46 18.67
C LEU A 212 -11.69 6.08 18.41
N VAL A 213 -10.72 5.65 19.21
CA VAL A 213 -10.18 4.28 19.19
C VAL A 213 -11.28 3.28 19.53
N ASP A 214 -12.06 3.53 20.58
CA ASP A 214 -13.18 2.65 20.95
C ASP A 214 -14.23 2.57 19.83
N ALA A 215 -14.52 3.70 19.17
CA ALA A 215 -15.43 3.75 18.04
C ALA A 215 -14.90 2.93 16.85
N ALA A 216 -13.62 3.06 16.52
CA ALA A 216 -12.98 2.29 15.44
C ALA A 216 -13.04 0.78 15.71
N VAL A 217 -12.76 0.35 16.95
CA VAL A 217 -12.86 -1.07 17.35
C VAL A 217 -14.30 -1.57 17.23
N ALA A 218 -15.28 -0.79 17.71
CA ALA A 218 -16.69 -1.15 17.61
C ALA A 218 -17.14 -1.30 16.14
N ILE A 219 -16.81 -0.32 15.29
CA ILE A 219 -17.11 -0.33 13.85
C ILE A 219 -16.50 -1.58 13.19
N ALA A 220 -15.24 -1.89 13.47
CA ALA A 220 -14.56 -3.03 12.87
C ALA A 220 -15.17 -4.37 13.29
N ARG A 221 -15.52 -4.52 14.58
CA ARG A 221 -16.15 -5.74 15.11
C ARG A 221 -17.54 -6.00 14.55
N SER A 222 -18.33 -4.95 14.36
CA SER A 222 -19.68 -5.06 13.78
C SER A 222 -19.69 -4.97 12.25
N HIS A 223 -18.54 -4.85 11.59
CA HIS A 223 -18.48 -4.61 10.15
C HIS A 223 -19.05 -5.81 9.36
N PRO A 224 -19.81 -5.61 8.27
CA PRO A 224 -20.31 -6.71 7.44
C PRO A 224 -19.20 -7.50 6.73
N ASP A 225 -18.05 -6.87 6.51
CA ASP A 225 -16.88 -7.51 5.91
C ASP A 225 -16.13 -8.42 6.89
N GLU A 226 -15.92 -9.68 6.50
CA GLU A 226 -15.23 -10.68 7.32
C GLU A 226 -13.75 -10.35 7.55
N TYR A 227 -13.06 -9.84 6.53
CA TYR A 227 -11.64 -9.48 6.66
C TYR A 227 -11.44 -8.39 7.73
N ILE A 228 -12.28 -7.35 7.73
CA ILE A 228 -12.21 -6.29 8.74
C ILE A 228 -12.46 -6.86 10.15
N ARG A 229 -13.49 -7.71 10.33
CA ARG A 229 -13.76 -8.35 11.63
C ARG A 229 -12.61 -9.22 12.12
N HIS A 230 -12.01 -10.00 11.22
CA HIS A 230 -10.87 -10.85 11.56
C HIS A 230 -9.63 -10.01 11.94
N ARG A 231 -9.33 -8.98 11.16
CA ARG A 231 -8.13 -8.16 11.34
C ARG A 231 -8.13 -7.36 12.66
N VAL A 232 -9.29 -6.88 13.10
CA VAL A 232 -9.39 -6.15 14.39
C VAL A 232 -9.10 -7.04 15.59
N GLU A 233 -9.56 -8.29 15.61
CA GLU A 233 -9.26 -9.20 16.72
C GLU A 233 -7.77 -9.52 16.80
N ALA A 234 -7.10 -9.64 15.65
CA ALA A 234 -5.64 -9.80 15.59
C ALA A 234 -4.85 -8.54 16.00
N GLN A 235 -5.50 -7.41 16.29
CA GLN A 235 -4.85 -6.16 16.77
C GLN A 235 -5.21 -5.80 18.21
N VAL A 236 -6.35 -6.30 18.71
CA VAL A 236 -6.85 -6.05 20.09
C VAL A 236 -6.53 -7.23 21.02
N GLY A 237 -6.23 -8.41 20.48
CA GLY A 237 -5.91 -9.62 21.23
C GLY A 237 -4.49 -9.72 21.80
N ASP A 238 -3.62 -8.73 21.53
CA ASP A 238 -2.25 -8.58 22.08
C ASP A 238 -2.18 -7.36 23.01
#